data_AF-A0A1F1A4D0-F1
#
_entry.id   AF-A0A1F1A4D0-F1
#
_cell.length_a   1.000
_cell.length_b   1.000
_cell.length_c   1.000
_cell.angle_alpha   90.00
_cell.angle_beta   90.00
_cell.angle_gamma   90.00
#
_symmetry.space_group_name_H-M   'P 1'
#
loop_
_entity.id
_entity.type
_entity.pdbx_description
1 polymer ?
#
loop_
_entity_poly.entity_id
_entity_poly.type
_entity_poly.pdbx_seq_one_letter_code
_entity_poly.pdbx_strand_id
1 'polypeptide(L)'
;MKKFKWLLWIMFVGIALYTLAFLNGFGGETIPKNRTKEQYEFEKTFEPLFKFLEQDKKEFTGLKAYTSRVYIKNQDEVKKYEVDLNITQSDIKGDYTITLGEDNKTVPVTYSNGKLNYGSEVTPLYDEEILNLVVQRDFFTSLDVKETFKSAETELREIVYQPENNSDLYKHLKSKYDLPEETTCIVLVNHSSSTIYRVTIQLKSNQKIVQISSVIFEKE
;
A
#
# COMPACT_ATOMS: atom_id res chain seq x y z
N MET A 1 -15.77 30.68 -55.09
CA MET A 1 -15.41 31.37 -53.82
C MET A 1 -16.20 30.93 -52.59
N LYS A 2 -17.53 30.72 -52.65
CA LYS A 2 -18.33 30.34 -51.47
C LYS A 2 -17.93 29.00 -50.81
N LYS A 3 -17.60 27.97 -51.61
CA LYS A 3 -17.16 26.65 -51.10
C LYS A 3 -15.80 26.68 -50.37
N PHE A 4 -14.89 27.57 -50.79
CA PHE A 4 -13.56 27.70 -50.20
C PHE A 4 -13.61 28.41 -48.83
N LYS A 5 -14.52 29.38 -48.67
CA LYS A 5 -14.76 30.06 -47.38
C LYS A 5 -15.29 29.10 -46.32
N TRP A 6 -16.16 28.16 -46.70
CA TRP A 6 -16.71 27.17 -45.76
C TRP A 6 -15.65 26.17 -45.26
N LEU A 7 -14.75 25.72 -46.14
CA LEU A 7 -13.62 24.86 -45.78
C LEU A 7 -12.65 25.55 -44.82
N LEU A 8 -12.37 26.84 -45.04
CA LEU A 8 -11.55 27.64 -44.14
C LEU A 8 -12.18 27.79 -42.75
N TRP A 9 -13.51 27.98 -42.67
CA TRP A 9 -14.23 28.05 -41.39
C TRP A 9 -14.17 26.73 -40.60
N ILE A 10 -14.32 25.59 -41.27
CA ILE A 10 -14.21 24.27 -40.62
C ILE A 10 -12.79 24.04 -40.09
N MET A 11 -11.76 24.45 -40.82
CA MET A 11 -10.37 24.36 -40.31
C MET A 11 -10.15 25.22 -39.07
N PHE A 12 -10.63 26.47 -39.03
CA PHE A 12 -10.45 27.33 -37.85
C PHE A 12 -11.21 26.81 -36.63
N VAL A 13 -12.42 26.26 -36.81
CA VAL A 13 -13.17 25.62 -35.72
C VAL A 13 -12.50 24.33 -35.25
N GLY A 14 -11.98 23.52 -36.18
CA GLY A 14 -11.22 22.31 -35.84
C GLY A 14 -9.92 22.61 -35.09
N ILE A 15 -9.19 23.64 -35.50
CA ILE A 15 -7.98 24.11 -34.81
C ILE A 15 -8.32 24.67 -33.43
N ALA A 16 -9.40 25.46 -33.30
CA ALA A 16 -9.84 26.00 -32.01
C ALA A 16 -10.33 24.91 -31.05
N LEU A 17 -11.02 23.87 -31.54
CA LEU A 17 -11.41 22.69 -30.75
C LEU A 17 -10.19 21.84 -30.37
N TYR A 18 -9.23 21.68 -31.27
CA TYR A 18 -7.98 20.98 -31.00
C TYR A 18 -7.16 21.72 -29.94
N THR A 19 -7.02 23.05 -30.03
CA THR A 19 -6.32 23.84 -29.02
C THR A 19 -7.05 23.88 -27.68
N LEU A 20 -8.39 23.90 -27.66
CA LEU A 20 -9.18 23.82 -26.43
C LEU A 20 -9.06 22.44 -25.78
N ALA A 21 -8.99 21.37 -26.56
CA ALA A 21 -8.75 20.02 -26.07
C ALA A 21 -7.29 19.80 -25.62
N PHE A 22 -6.33 20.51 -26.23
CA PHE A 22 -4.93 20.56 -25.77
C PHE A 22 -4.79 21.35 -24.45
N LEU A 23 -5.51 22.46 -24.31
CA LEU A 23 -5.55 23.28 -23.09
C LEU A 23 -6.32 22.60 -21.95
N ASN A 24 -7.29 21.74 -22.27
CA ASN A 24 -8.04 20.91 -21.31
C ASN A 24 -7.49 19.48 -21.16
N GLY A 25 -6.31 19.18 -21.71
CA GLY A 25 -5.55 17.96 -21.45
C GLY A 25 -6.07 16.70 -22.15
N PHE A 26 -5.73 16.51 -23.43
CA PHE A 26 -5.65 15.15 -24.00
C PHE A 26 -4.48 14.41 -23.31
N GLY A 27 -4.79 13.57 -22.32
CA GLY A 27 -3.85 12.62 -21.73
C GLY A 27 -2.99 13.13 -20.56
N GLY A 28 -3.43 14.17 -19.85
CA GLY A 28 -2.81 14.57 -18.58
C GLY A 28 -3.33 13.72 -17.42
N GLU A 29 -2.44 13.17 -16.59
CA GLU A 29 -2.85 12.49 -15.36
C GLU A 29 -3.70 13.42 -14.49
N THR A 30 -4.86 12.93 -14.05
CA THR A 30 -5.77 13.71 -13.21
C THR A 30 -5.28 13.67 -11.77
N ILE A 31 -4.74 14.80 -11.30
CA ILE A 31 -4.33 14.97 -9.90
C ILE A 31 -5.57 14.90 -9.01
N PRO A 32 -5.62 14.05 -7.97
CA PRO A 32 -6.74 14.02 -7.04
C PRO A 32 -6.96 15.38 -6.37
N LYS A 33 -8.23 15.76 -6.17
CA LYS A 33 -8.60 17.11 -5.69
C LYS A 33 -8.07 17.46 -4.30
N ASN A 34 -7.67 16.47 -3.52
CA ASN A 34 -7.31 16.61 -2.12
C ASN A 34 -5.79 16.63 -1.85
N ARG A 35 -4.98 16.82 -2.89
CA ARG A 35 -3.52 16.96 -2.76
C ARG A 35 -2.97 17.95 -3.78
N THR A 36 -1.81 18.52 -3.47
CA THR A 36 -1.10 19.39 -4.41
C THR A 36 -0.43 18.57 -5.52
N LYS A 37 -0.02 19.25 -6.60
CA LYS A 37 0.79 18.61 -7.65
C LYS A 37 2.10 18.03 -7.10
N GLU A 38 2.75 18.73 -6.18
CA GLU A 38 4.00 18.27 -5.55
C GLU A 38 3.78 17.00 -4.73
N GLN A 39 2.70 16.95 -3.93
CA GLN A 39 2.33 15.76 -3.17
C GLN A 39 1.99 14.59 -4.10
N TYR A 40 1.29 14.85 -5.21
CA TYR A 40 0.96 13.84 -6.21
C TYR A 40 2.21 13.24 -6.88
N GLU A 41 3.14 14.09 -7.34
CA GLU A 41 4.41 13.62 -7.90
C GLU A 41 5.27 12.89 -6.85
N PHE A 42 5.21 13.32 -5.59
CA PHE A 42 5.87 12.63 -4.49
C PHE A 42 5.26 11.25 -4.26
N GLU A 43 3.93 11.13 -4.23
CA GLU A 43 3.23 9.86 -4.00
C GLU A 43 3.54 8.81 -5.07
N LYS A 44 3.79 9.24 -6.32
CA LYS A 44 4.21 8.33 -7.41
C LYS A 44 5.51 7.59 -7.12
N THR A 45 6.35 8.05 -6.20
CA THR A 45 7.54 7.29 -5.82
C THR A 45 7.21 5.96 -5.17
N PHE A 46 5.97 5.75 -4.71
CA PHE A 46 5.50 4.51 -4.10
C PHE A 46 4.72 3.61 -5.06
N GLU A 47 4.71 3.92 -6.36
CA GLU A 47 3.93 3.18 -7.37
C GLU A 47 4.20 1.66 -7.39
N PRO A 48 5.44 1.16 -7.23
CA PRO A 48 5.67 -0.29 -7.16
C PRO A 48 4.93 -0.96 -6.00
N LEU A 49 4.86 -0.30 -4.84
CA LEU A 49 4.13 -0.79 -3.68
C LEU A 49 2.62 -0.81 -3.94
N PHE A 50 2.06 0.23 -4.56
CA PHE A 50 0.64 0.27 -4.89
C PHE A 50 0.27 -0.87 -5.84
N LYS A 51 1.04 -1.05 -6.92
CA LYS A 51 0.83 -2.15 -7.86
C LYS A 51 0.90 -3.52 -7.20
N PHE A 52 1.81 -3.71 -6.24
CA PHE A 52 1.88 -4.95 -5.46
C PHE A 52 0.64 -5.14 -4.56
N LEU A 53 0.17 -4.08 -3.91
CA LEU A 53 -1.00 -4.14 -3.03
C LEU A 53 -2.31 -4.37 -3.79
N GLU A 54 -2.44 -3.90 -5.03
CA GLU A 54 -3.65 -4.10 -5.85
C GLU A 54 -3.89 -5.55 -6.27
N GLN A 55 -2.85 -6.38 -6.25
CA GLN A 55 -2.94 -7.78 -6.68
C GLN A 55 -3.81 -8.59 -5.72
N ASP A 56 -4.86 -9.24 -6.24
CA ASP A 56 -5.71 -10.18 -5.51
C ASP A 56 -4.93 -11.40 -5.00
N LYS A 57 -3.92 -11.84 -5.77
CA LYS A 57 -2.97 -12.87 -5.41
C LYS A 57 -1.57 -12.30 -5.53
N LYS A 58 -0.77 -12.41 -4.47
CA LYS A 58 0.57 -11.82 -4.46
C LYS A 58 1.49 -12.57 -5.40
N GLU A 59 1.95 -11.84 -6.41
CA GLU A 59 3.01 -12.25 -7.33
C GLU A 59 4.32 -11.62 -6.86
N PHE A 60 5.32 -12.47 -6.65
CA PHE A 60 6.60 -12.09 -6.08
C PHE A 60 7.68 -11.84 -7.14
N THR A 61 7.28 -11.83 -8.42
CA THR A 61 8.18 -11.55 -9.54
C THR A 61 8.80 -10.16 -9.38
N GLY A 62 10.13 -10.07 -9.48
CA GLY A 62 10.88 -8.83 -9.30
C GLY A 62 11.26 -8.50 -7.85
N LEU A 63 10.78 -9.28 -6.87
CA LEU A 63 11.11 -9.09 -5.46
C LEU A 63 12.22 -10.04 -4.99
N LYS A 64 13.06 -9.58 -4.05
CA LYS A 64 14.05 -10.39 -3.31
C LYS A 64 13.48 -10.93 -1.99
N ALA A 65 12.61 -10.16 -1.35
CA ALA A 65 11.95 -10.55 -0.12
C ALA A 65 10.59 -9.86 0.05
N TYR A 66 9.76 -10.43 0.90
CA TYR A 66 8.50 -9.86 1.35
C TYR A 66 8.29 -10.15 2.83
N THR A 67 7.95 -9.12 3.59
CA THR A 67 7.58 -9.24 5.00
C THR A 67 6.14 -8.80 5.19
N SER A 68 5.33 -9.64 5.83
CA SER A 68 4.01 -9.25 6.34
C SER A 68 3.98 -9.37 7.86
N ARG A 69 3.49 -8.34 8.54
CA ARG A 69 3.48 -8.29 10.01
C ARG A 69 2.16 -7.75 10.54
N VAL A 70 1.66 -8.41 11.57
CA VAL A 70 0.58 -7.90 12.43
C VAL A 70 1.15 -7.73 13.83
N TYR A 71 1.06 -6.51 14.34
CA TYR A 71 1.37 -6.19 15.73
C TYR A 71 0.07 -5.79 16.42
N ILE A 72 -0.21 -6.40 17.57
CA ILE A 72 -1.39 -6.14 18.39
C ILE A 72 -0.91 -5.82 19.78
N LYS A 73 -1.29 -4.66 20.29
CA LYS A 73 -1.11 -4.30 21.69
C LYS A 73 -2.47 -4.04 22.30
N ASN A 74 -2.82 -4.79 23.34
CA ASN A 74 -4.02 -4.59 24.13
C ASN A 74 -3.59 -4.30 25.56
N GLN A 75 -3.65 -3.03 25.98
CA GLN A 75 -3.05 -2.57 27.24
C GLN A 75 -1.57 -2.99 27.33
N ASP A 76 -1.21 -3.90 28.24
CA ASP A 76 0.16 -4.40 28.43
C ASP A 76 0.43 -5.69 27.63
N GLU A 77 -0.60 -6.36 27.11
CA GLU A 77 -0.44 -7.57 26.31
C GLU A 77 0.03 -7.21 24.90
N VAL A 78 1.16 -7.78 24.48
CA VAL A 78 1.71 -7.60 23.13
C VAL A 78 1.74 -8.94 22.40
N LYS A 79 1.19 -8.95 21.18
CA LYS A 79 1.25 -10.06 20.24
C LYS A 79 1.82 -9.56 18.92
N LYS A 80 2.77 -10.30 18.35
CA LYS A 80 3.29 -10.05 17.00
C LYS A 80 3.24 -11.34 16.21
N TYR A 81 2.78 -11.22 14.97
CA TYR A 81 2.79 -12.27 13.98
C TYR A 81 3.55 -11.74 12.78
N GLU A 82 4.55 -12.47 12.31
CA GLU A 82 5.44 -12.02 11.23
C GLU A 82 5.78 -13.16 10.29
N VAL A 83 5.59 -12.93 9.01
CA VAL A 83 6.01 -13.81 7.94
C VAL A 83 7.08 -13.08 7.14
N ASP A 84 8.27 -13.67 7.07
CA ASP A 84 9.42 -13.16 6.32
C ASP A 84 9.75 -14.15 5.20
N LEU A 85 9.45 -13.78 3.96
CA LEU A 85 9.68 -14.60 2.76
C LEU A 85 10.92 -14.14 2.01
N ASN A 86 11.81 -15.08 1.73
CA ASN A 86 12.91 -14.96 0.78
C ASN A 86 12.47 -15.53 -0.57
N ILE A 87 12.69 -14.76 -1.63
CA ILE A 87 12.14 -15.03 -2.96
C ILE A 87 13.28 -15.37 -3.90
N THR A 88 13.27 -16.60 -4.41
CA THR A 88 14.23 -17.09 -5.41
C THR A 88 13.53 -17.32 -6.75
N GLN A 89 14.28 -17.74 -7.78
CA GLN A 89 13.68 -18.05 -9.09
C GLN A 89 12.77 -19.28 -9.05
N SER A 90 13.04 -20.24 -8.17
CA SER A 90 12.31 -21.52 -8.13
C SER A 90 11.34 -21.65 -6.97
N ASP A 91 11.67 -21.06 -5.82
CA ASP A 91 10.92 -21.24 -4.58
C ASP A 91 10.73 -19.93 -3.81
N ILE A 92 9.66 -19.88 -3.00
CA ILE A 92 9.42 -18.86 -2.00
C ILE A 92 9.38 -19.54 -0.64
N LYS A 93 10.39 -19.24 0.18
CA LYS A 93 10.62 -19.87 1.49
C LYS A 93 10.88 -18.81 2.52
N GLY A 94 10.59 -19.11 3.77
CA GLY A 94 10.72 -18.11 4.81
C GLY A 94 10.45 -18.67 6.19
N ASP A 95 10.20 -17.76 7.10
CA ASP A 95 9.88 -18.07 8.47
C ASP A 95 8.57 -17.39 8.87
N TYR A 96 7.78 -18.10 9.67
CA TYR A 96 6.66 -17.53 10.41
C TYR A 96 7.03 -17.47 11.88
N THR A 97 7.04 -16.27 12.44
CA THR A 97 7.36 -15.99 13.84
C THR A 97 6.14 -15.46 14.58
N ILE A 98 5.88 -16.06 15.74
CA ILE A 98 4.88 -15.62 16.71
C ILE A 98 5.62 -15.13 17.95
N THR A 99 5.30 -13.91 18.38
CA THR A 99 5.73 -13.35 19.66
C THR A 99 4.50 -13.11 20.54
N LEU A 100 4.49 -13.68 21.75
CA LEU A 100 3.46 -13.45 22.76
C LEU A 100 4.18 -12.98 24.04
N GLY A 101 4.16 -11.68 24.31
CA GLY A 101 4.98 -11.10 25.39
C GLY A 101 6.47 -11.33 25.14
N GLU A 102 7.12 -12.09 26.01
CA GLU A 102 8.55 -12.45 25.92
C GLU A 102 8.79 -13.76 25.14
N ASP A 103 7.75 -14.58 24.94
CA ASP A 103 7.86 -15.87 24.27
C ASP A 103 7.87 -15.69 22.75
N ASN A 104 8.81 -16.36 22.09
CA ASN A 104 8.94 -16.39 20.64
C ASN A 104 8.95 -17.83 20.09
N LYS A 105 8.16 -18.10 19.06
CA LYS A 105 8.19 -19.35 18.30
C LYS A 105 8.33 -19.05 16.82
N THR A 106 9.29 -19.68 16.17
CA THR A 106 9.53 -19.57 14.73
C THR A 106 9.40 -20.95 14.08
N VAL A 107 8.70 -21.01 12.95
CA VAL A 107 8.59 -22.22 12.13
C VAL A 107 8.89 -21.89 10.67
N PRO A 108 9.58 -22.77 9.93
CA PRO A 108 9.83 -22.54 8.52
C PRO A 108 8.52 -22.63 7.73
N VAL A 109 8.39 -21.80 6.70
CA VAL A 109 7.25 -21.78 5.79
C VAL A 109 7.69 -21.78 4.33
N THR A 110 6.83 -22.31 3.47
CA THR A 110 6.91 -22.08 2.02
C THR A 110 5.62 -21.43 1.55
N TYR A 111 5.71 -20.56 0.55
CA TYR A 111 4.53 -19.93 -0.03
C TYR A 111 4.26 -20.52 -1.42
N SER A 112 3.03 -20.96 -1.65
CA SER A 112 2.57 -21.41 -2.97
C SER A 112 1.06 -21.21 -3.09
N ASN A 113 0.61 -20.84 -4.30
CA ASN A 113 -0.81 -20.68 -4.62
C ASN A 113 -1.60 -19.78 -3.66
N GLY A 114 -1.00 -18.69 -3.17
CA GLY A 114 -1.67 -17.75 -2.25
C GLY A 114 -1.59 -18.13 -0.78
N LYS A 115 -0.94 -19.26 -0.42
CA LYS A 115 -1.01 -19.85 0.91
C LYS A 115 0.36 -20.18 1.49
N LEU A 116 0.43 -20.19 2.81
CA LEU A 116 1.59 -20.67 3.56
C LEU A 116 1.45 -22.17 3.85
N ASN A 117 2.52 -22.90 3.58
CA ASN A 117 2.70 -24.27 4.03
C ASN A 117 3.72 -24.26 5.17
N TYR A 118 3.34 -24.81 6.31
CA TYR A 118 4.15 -24.80 7.52
C TYR A 118 4.98 -26.07 7.62
N GLY A 119 6.28 -25.94 7.88
CA GLY A 119 7.18 -27.08 8.05
C GLY A 119 7.02 -27.80 9.38
N SER A 120 6.31 -27.21 10.34
CA SER A 120 5.97 -27.83 11.62
C SER A 120 4.65 -27.27 12.17
N GLU A 121 4.07 -27.98 13.14
CA GLU A 121 2.81 -27.57 13.78
C GLU A 121 2.97 -26.25 14.52
N VAL A 122 2.08 -25.31 14.22
CA VAL A 122 2.05 -23.98 14.82
C VAL A 122 0.60 -23.52 15.00
N THR A 123 0.34 -22.79 16.09
CA THR A 123 -0.98 -22.22 16.37
C THR A 123 -0.79 -20.91 17.11
N PRO A 124 -1.49 -19.82 16.71
CA PRO A 124 -2.35 -19.73 15.53
C PRO A 124 -1.55 -19.73 14.20
N LEU A 125 -2.21 -20.08 13.10
CA LEU A 125 -1.67 -19.85 11.76
C LEU A 125 -1.62 -18.34 11.47
N TYR A 126 -0.81 -17.94 10.50
CA TYR A 126 -0.76 -16.57 10.05
C TYR A 126 -2.03 -16.23 9.27
N ASP A 127 -2.46 -14.97 9.35
CA ASP A 127 -3.66 -14.50 8.67
C ASP A 127 -3.41 -14.34 7.16
N GLU A 128 -3.94 -15.26 6.36
CA GLU A 128 -3.76 -15.26 4.89
C GLU A 128 -4.35 -14.00 4.23
N GLU A 129 -5.36 -13.37 4.83
CA GLU A 129 -5.94 -12.12 4.33
C GLU A 129 -4.95 -10.97 4.48
N ILE A 130 -4.19 -10.94 5.59
CA ILE A 130 -3.15 -9.94 5.81
C ILE A 130 -1.88 -10.25 5.02
N LEU A 131 -1.55 -11.54 4.86
CA LEU A 131 -0.45 -11.95 3.98
C LEU A 131 -0.68 -11.49 2.55
N ASN A 132 -1.92 -11.61 2.08
CA ASN A 132 -2.33 -11.22 0.74
C ASN A 132 -3.07 -9.88 0.72
N LEU A 133 -2.74 -8.96 1.64
CA LEU A 133 -3.45 -7.70 1.81
C LEU A 133 -3.69 -6.98 0.47
N VAL A 134 -4.97 -6.82 0.10
CA VAL A 134 -5.37 -6.14 -1.13
C VAL A 134 -5.82 -4.72 -0.80
N VAL A 135 -5.16 -3.73 -1.42
CA VAL A 135 -5.53 -2.32 -1.26
C VAL A 135 -5.48 -1.66 -2.63
N GLN A 136 -6.64 -1.17 -3.09
CA GLN A 136 -6.79 -0.54 -4.39
C GLN A 136 -6.15 0.86 -4.42
N ARG A 137 -5.66 1.32 -5.58
CA ARG A 137 -5.13 2.70 -5.71
C ARG A 137 -6.13 3.75 -5.26
N ASP A 138 -7.42 3.52 -5.55
CA ASP A 138 -8.51 4.43 -5.19
C ASP A 138 -8.63 4.67 -3.69
N PHE A 139 -8.21 3.72 -2.85
CA PHE A 139 -8.14 3.93 -1.42
C PHE A 139 -7.14 5.06 -1.10
N PHE A 140 -5.90 4.99 -1.60
CA PHE A 140 -4.88 6.01 -1.36
C PHE A 140 -5.24 7.36 -1.99
N THR A 141 -5.89 7.37 -3.15
CA THR A 141 -6.36 8.63 -3.79
C THR A 141 -7.57 9.25 -3.08
N SER A 142 -8.25 8.50 -2.22
CA SER A 142 -9.31 9.04 -1.35
C SER A 142 -8.77 9.69 -0.07
N LEU A 143 -7.57 9.29 0.39
CA LEU A 143 -7.00 9.78 1.64
C LEU A 143 -6.38 11.16 1.46
N ASP A 144 -6.65 12.08 2.39
CA ASP A 144 -5.98 13.38 2.44
C ASP A 144 -4.53 13.22 2.88
N VAL A 145 -3.61 13.94 2.24
CA VAL A 145 -2.20 13.92 2.63
C VAL A 145 -2.01 14.80 3.86
N LYS A 146 -1.49 14.24 4.95
CA LYS A 146 -1.15 14.99 6.17
C LYS A 146 0.23 15.62 6.03
N GLU A 147 1.22 14.81 5.68
CA GLU A 147 2.62 15.24 5.57
C GLU A 147 3.39 14.34 4.60
N THR A 148 4.39 14.94 3.96
CA THR A 148 5.41 14.23 3.17
C THR A 148 6.77 14.53 3.77
N PHE A 149 7.58 13.51 3.96
CA PHE A 149 8.93 13.62 4.47
C PHE A 149 9.93 13.07 3.45
N LYS A 150 10.99 13.84 3.19
CA LYS A 150 12.13 13.41 2.39
C LYS A 150 13.40 13.67 3.18
N SER A 151 14.16 12.62 3.46
CA SER A 151 15.47 12.76 4.09
C SER A 151 16.44 13.51 3.18
N ALA A 152 17.30 14.33 3.79
CA ALA A 152 18.40 15.00 3.09
C ALA A 152 19.64 14.09 2.95
N GLU A 153 19.79 13.12 3.85
CA GLU A 153 20.99 12.27 3.95
C GLU A 153 20.78 10.88 3.35
N THR A 154 19.53 10.44 3.28
CA THR A 154 19.15 9.10 2.84
C THR A 154 18.09 9.18 1.77
N GLU A 155 17.84 8.06 1.09
CA GLU A 155 16.77 7.95 0.10
C GLU A 155 15.39 7.80 0.72
N LEU A 156 15.28 7.93 2.06
CA LEU A 156 14.03 7.77 2.78
C LEU A 156 13.02 8.84 2.33
N ARG A 157 11.89 8.35 1.82
CA ARG A 157 10.70 9.11 1.49
C ARG A 157 9.53 8.52 2.25
N GLU A 158 8.71 9.34 2.86
CA GLU A 158 7.52 8.91 3.58
C GLU A 158 6.36 9.86 3.28
N ILE A 159 5.17 9.30 3.14
CA ILE A 159 3.92 10.05 3.12
C ILE A 159 3.02 9.48 4.21
N VAL A 160 2.50 10.38 5.02
CA VAL A 160 1.53 10.09 6.07
C VAL A 160 0.21 10.69 5.63
N TYR A 161 -0.84 9.88 5.65
CA TYR A 161 -2.18 10.33 5.35
C TYR A 161 -2.88 10.82 6.62
N GLN A 162 -3.92 11.64 6.45
CA GLN A 162 -4.79 12.03 7.54
C GLN A 162 -5.52 10.80 8.10
N PRO A 163 -5.88 10.83 9.39
CA PRO A 163 -6.70 9.78 9.95
C PRO A 163 -8.01 9.59 9.16
N GLU A 164 -8.33 8.35 8.85
CA GLU A 164 -9.57 7.96 8.18
C GLU A 164 -10.36 6.99 9.06
N ASN A 165 -11.68 6.99 8.92
CA ASN A 165 -12.58 6.13 9.70
C ASN A 165 -13.85 5.73 8.93
N ASN A 166 -13.80 5.80 7.59
CA ASN A 166 -14.99 5.62 6.76
C ASN A 166 -14.80 4.59 5.64
N SER A 167 -13.55 4.23 5.33
CA SER A 167 -13.27 3.29 4.24
C SER A 167 -13.78 1.88 4.58
N ASP A 168 -14.04 1.08 3.56
CA ASP A 168 -14.42 -0.32 3.76
C ASP A 168 -13.27 -1.13 4.34
N LEU A 169 -12.01 -0.79 3.99
CA LEU A 169 -10.81 -1.34 4.60
C LEU A 169 -10.78 -1.07 6.12
N TYR A 170 -11.04 0.17 6.54
CA TYR A 170 -11.12 0.51 7.96
C TYR A 170 -12.20 -0.27 8.68
N LYS A 171 -13.44 -0.26 8.16
CA LYS A 171 -14.57 -0.95 8.79
C LYS A 171 -14.29 -2.44 8.96
N HIS A 172 -13.75 -3.05 7.91
CA HIS A 172 -13.39 -4.46 7.90
C HIS A 172 -12.30 -4.78 8.94
N LEU A 173 -11.18 -4.05 8.91
CA LEU A 173 -10.08 -4.28 9.86
C LEU A 173 -10.51 -3.97 11.31
N LYS A 174 -11.30 -2.91 11.54
CA LYS A 174 -11.85 -2.58 12.85
C LYS A 174 -12.68 -3.74 13.41
N SER A 175 -13.58 -4.29 12.59
CA SER A 175 -14.42 -5.43 12.97
C SER A 175 -13.59 -6.70 13.19
N LYS A 176 -12.65 -7.00 12.30
CA LYS A 176 -11.79 -8.20 12.34
C LYS A 176 -10.97 -8.28 13.63
N TYR A 177 -10.48 -7.14 14.09
CA TYR A 177 -9.70 -7.05 15.31
C TYR A 177 -10.50 -6.63 16.54
N ASP A 178 -11.83 -6.57 16.47
CA ASP A 178 -12.69 -6.17 17.60
C ASP A 178 -12.18 -4.88 18.28
N LEU A 179 -12.10 -3.81 17.49
CA LEU A 179 -11.56 -2.53 17.90
C LEU A 179 -12.68 -1.58 18.36
N PRO A 180 -12.47 -0.80 19.44
CA PRO A 180 -13.46 0.13 19.99
C PRO A 180 -13.99 1.16 19.00
N GLU A 181 -15.16 1.74 19.29
CA GLU A 181 -15.81 2.70 18.40
C GLU A 181 -14.93 3.91 18.07
N GLU A 182 -14.18 4.43 19.05
CA GLU A 182 -13.29 5.59 18.93
C GLU A 182 -12.00 5.33 18.14
N THR A 183 -11.83 4.13 17.58
CA THR A 183 -10.64 3.75 16.83
C THR A 183 -10.42 4.64 15.62
N THR A 184 -9.20 5.17 15.50
CA THR A 184 -8.71 5.92 14.35
C THR A 184 -7.82 5.03 13.47
N CYS A 185 -7.87 5.21 12.15
CA CYS A 185 -6.97 4.54 11.21
C CYS A 185 -6.00 5.55 10.59
N ILE A 186 -4.71 5.25 10.62
CA ILE A 186 -3.67 6.06 9.99
C ILE A 186 -2.90 5.17 9.03
N VAL A 187 -2.70 5.67 7.82
CA VAL A 187 -1.94 4.97 6.77
C VAL A 187 -0.65 5.74 6.52
N LEU A 188 0.44 4.99 6.41
CA LEU A 188 1.76 5.51 6.07
C LEU A 188 2.35 4.65 4.97
N VAL A 189 2.96 5.26 3.96
CA VAL A 189 3.82 4.54 3.02
C VAL A 189 5.18 5.19 2.96
N ASN A 190 6.22 4.36 2.94
CA ASN A 190 7.59 4.83 2.82
C ASN A 190 8.40 3.97 1.85
N HIS A 191 9.47 4.59 1.35
CA HIS A 191 10.44 4.05 0.42
C HIS A 191 11.82 4.40 0.93
N SER A 192 12.73 3.44 0.93
CA SER A 192 14.07 3.60 1.47
C SER A 192 15.06 2.68 0.73
N SER A 193 16.35 3.04 0.78
CA SER A 193 17.45 2.24 0.21
C SER A 193 17.21 1.79 -1.24
N SER A 194 16.58 2.65 -2.04
CA SER A 194 16.15 2.47 -3.44
C SER A 194 15.18 1.33 -3.74
N THR A 195 15.14 0.28 -2.92
CA THR A 195 14.49 -1.00 -3.23
C THR A 195 13.48 -1.44 -2.17
N ILE A 196 13.37 -0.72 -1.05
CA ILE A 196 12.51 -1.13 0.08
C ILE A 196 11.29 -0.22 0.13
N TYR A 197 10.10 -0.81 -0.01
CA TYR A 197 8.84 -0.09 0.13
C TYR A 197 8.02 -0.72 1.24
N ARG A 198 7.34 0.11 2.03
CA ARG A 198 6.49 -0.32 3.14
C ARG A 198 5.17 0.41 3.11
N VAL A 199 4.09 -0.32 3.33
CA VAL A 199 2.82 0.24 3.82
C VAL A 199 2.65 -0.15 5.29
N THR A 200 2.15 0.80 6.08
CA THR A 200 1.72 0.58 7.44
C THR A 200 0.30 1.11 7.60
N ILE A 201 -0.62 0.25 8.04
CA ILE A 201 -1.98 0.60 8.43
C ILE A 201 -2.06 0.44 9.94
N GLN A 202 -2.31 1.54 10.64
CA GLN A 202 -2.37 1.57 12.09
C GLN A 202 -3.78 1.91 12.55
N LEU A 203 -4.45 0.98 13.21
CA LEU A 203 -5.70 1.20 13.92
C LEU A 203 -5.39 1.42 15.40
N LYS A 204 -5.76 2.59 15.92
CA LYS A 204 -5.44 3.01 17.29
C LYS A 204 -6.68 3.49 18.02
N SER A 205 -6.90 2.90 19.19
CA SER A 205 -7.80 3.35 20.25
C SER A 205 -7.01 3.60 21.52
N ASN A 206 -7.70 4.02 22.59
CA ASN A 206 -7.06 4.17 23.91
C ASN A 206 -6.71 2.83 24.57
N GLN A 207 -7.37 1.75 24.16
CA GLN A 207 -7.24 0.43 24.79
C GLN A 207 -6.37 -0.52 23.95
N LYS A 208 -6.45 -0.39 22.62
CA LYS A 208 -5.91 -1.36 21.67
C LYS A 208 -5.28 -0.68 20.46
N ILE A 209 -4.12 -1.19 20.05
CA ILE A 209 -3.41 -0.81 18.83
C ILE A 209 -3.27 -2.06 17.98
N VAL A 210 -3.64 -1.96 16.72
CA VAL A 210 -3.31 -2.94 15.70
C VAL A 210 -2.51 -2.23 14.61
N GLN A 211 -1.36 -2.78 14.28
CA GLN A 211 -0.53 -2.30 13.20
C GLN A 211 -0.27 -3.44 12.22
N ILE A 212 -0.71 -3.24 10.98
CA ILE A 212 -0.45 -4.14 9.86
C ILE A 212 0.62 -3.49 9.00
N SER A 213 1.67 -4.22 8.66
CA SER A 213 2.66 -3.72 7.71
C SER A 213 3.03 -4.77 6.68
N SER A 214 3.08 -4.33 5.42
CA SER A 214 3.66 -5.08 4.31
C SER A 214 4.91 -4.36 3.84
N VAL A 215 6.01 -5.09 3.70
CA VAL A 215 7.30 -4.58 3.21
C VAL A 215 7.71 -5.41 2.01
N ILE A 216 7.89 -4.76 0.87
CA ILE A 216 8.47 -5.39 -0.31
C ILE A 216 9.91 -4.93 -0.47
N PHE A 217 10.74 -5.87 -0.88
CA PHE A 217 12.14 -5.64 -1.21
C PHE A 217 12.30 -5.97 -2.69
N GLU A 218 12.52 -4.96 -3.52
CA GLU A 218 12.80 -5.14 -4.94
C GLU A 218 14.20 -5.73 -5.15
N LYS A 219 14.39 -6.43 -6.27
CA LYS A 219 15.73 -6.76 -6.78
C LYS A 219 16.38 -5.48 -7.28
N GLU A 220 17.69 -5.38 -7.06
CA GLU A 220 18.53 -4.33 -7.68
C GLU A 220 18.65 -4.54 -9.20
#